data_AF-X5MNB3-F1
#
_entry.id   AF-X5MNB3-F1
#
_cell.length_a   1.000
_cell.length_b   1.000
_cell.length_c   1.000
_cell.angle_alpha   90.00
_cell.angle_beta   90.00
_cell.angle_gamma   90.00
#
_symmetry.space_group_name_H-M   'P 1'
#
loop_
_entity.id
_entity.type
_entity.pdbx_description
1 polymer ?
#
loop_
_entity_poly.entity_id
_entity_poly.type
_entity_poly.pdbx_seq_one_letter_code
_entity_poly.pdbx_strand_id
1 'polypeptide(L)'
;MAQMEQFQWTYRPLVVIAQSDDEPALRDLHIVLRQSRDALADRDVLVVTVAGDDVTAWNPALDEAPDHSFDATRLRATYGQAGAAISIALVGKDGDIKDRGTVPGDIQDMMDLIDTMPMRQREIQAREREMERREEIENRMWGDESFGR
;
A
#
# COMPACT_ATOMS: atom_id res chain seq x y z
N MET A 1 8.12 3.27 -20.24
CA MET A 1 8.15 2.36 -19.07
C MET A 1 8.94 3.07 -17.98
N ALA A 2 8.58 3.16 -16.69
CA ALA A 2 7.42 2.84 -15.88
C ALA A 2 7.41 3.82 -14.68
N GLN A 3 6.32 4.56 -14.51
CA GLN A 3 6.18 5.57 -13.44
C GLN A 3 6.09 4.92 -12.05
N MET A 4 5.86 3.61 -12.01
CA MET A 4 5.88 2.79 -10.81
C MET A 4 7.25 2.19 -10.49
N GLU A 5 8.24 2.33 -11.37
CA GLU A 5 9.63 1.91 -11.10
C GLU A 5 10.22 2.67 -9.90
N GLN A 6 9.83 3.93 -9.69
CA GLN A 6 10.30 4.71 -8.54
C GLN A 6 9.71 4.25 -7.19
N PHE A 7 8.64 3.45 -7.20
CA PHE A 7 8.08 2.82 -6.01
C PHE A 7 8.50 1.37 -5.84
N GLN A 8 9.16 0.80 -6.87
CA GLN A 8 9.70 -0.54 -6.75
C GLN A 8 10.56 -0.59 -5.49
N TRP A 9 10.38 -1.66 -4.73
CA TRP A 9 11.10 -1.96 -3.50
C TRP A 9 10.70 -1.17 -2.23
N THR A 10 9.85 -0.14 -2.28
CA THR A 10 9.46 0.63 -1.08
C THR A 10 7.99 0.50 -0.71
N TYR A 11 7.06 0.73 -1.63
CA TYR A 11 5.62 0.73 -1.37
C TYR A 11 4.87 -0.18 -2.34
N ARG A 12 3.64 -0.58 -1.97
CA ARG A 12 2.70 -1.27 -2.85
C ARG A 12 1.68 -0.25 -3.36
N PRO A 13 1.79 0.22 -4.62
CA PRO A 13 0.84 1.20 -5.11
C PRO A 13 -0.53 0.56 -5.31
N LEU A 14 -1.56 1.18 -4.74
CA LEU A 14 -2.95 0.92 -5.03
C LEU A 14 -3.46 2.06 -5.91
N VAL A 15 -3.55 1.81 -7.22
CA VAL A 15 -3.96 2.82 -8.20
C VAL A 15 -5.47 2.78 -8.34
N VAL A 16 -6.11 3.93 -8.17
CA VAL A 16 -7.55 4.12 -8.34
C VAL A 16 -7.75 5.11 -9.47
N ILE A 17 -8.52 4.72 -10.49
CA ILE A 17 -8.91 5.57 -11.61
C ILE A 17 -10.41 5.82 -11.53
N ALA A 18 -10.82 7.08 -11.56
CA ALA A 18 -12.20 7.52 -11.67
C ALA A 18 -12.37 8.51 -12.82
N GLN A 19 -13.59 8.61 -13.35
CA GLN A 19 -13.89 9.57 -14.40
C GLN A 19 -13.80 11.01 -13.89
N SER A 20 -14.30 11.26 -12.69
CA SER A 20 -14.28 12.54 -11.99
C SER A 20 -14.20 12.35 -10.46
N ASP A 21 -13.97 13.44 -9.71
CA ASP A 21 -13.93 13.41 -8.24
C ASP A 21 -15.35 13.24 -7.63
N ASP A 22 -16.39 13.52 -8.42
CA ASP A 22 -17.79 13.42 -8.00
C ASP A 22 -18.39 12.01 -8.14
N GLU A 23 -17.58 11.01 -8.51
CA GLU A 23 -18.03 9.63 -8.68
C GLU A 23 -18.49 8.99 -7.35
N PRO A 24 -19.73 8.48 -7.24
CA PRO A 24 -20.22 7.85 -6.01
C PRO A 24 -19.35 6.68 -5.54
N ALA A 25 -18.91 5.83 -6.48
CA ALA A 25 -18.04 4.69 -6.17
C ALA A 25 -16.67 5.12 -5.63
N LEU A 26 -16.16 6.29 -6.04
CA LEU A 26 -14.92 6.85 -5.50
C LEU A 26 -15.11 7.29 -4.04
N ARG A 27 -16.24 7.91 -3.71
CA ARG A 27 -16.59 8.27 -2.33
C ARG A 27 -16.70 7.06 -1.42
N ASP A 28 -17.41 6.02 -1.87
CA ASP A 28 -17.55 4.77 -1.12
C ASP A 28 -16.19 4.10 -0.91
N LEU A 29 -15.35 4.09 -1.95
CA LEU A 29 -13.98 3.59 -1.85
C LEU A 29 -13.14 4.38 -0.83
N HIS A 30 -13.22 5.71 -0.83
CA HIS A 30 -12.52 6.52 0.17
C HIS A 30 -12.96 6.21 1.61
N ILE A 31 -14.24 5.87 1.82
CA ILE A 31 -14.72 5.40 3.14
C ILE A 31 -14.06 4.08 3.51
N VAL A 32 -14.05 3.10 2.61
CA VAL A 32 -13.43 1.78 2.84
C VAL A 32 -11.93 1.91 3.11
N LEU A 33 -11.22 2.74 2.33
CA LEU A 33 -9.78 2.98 2.51
C LEU A 33 -9.47 3.64 3.86
N ARG A 34 -10.30 4.59 4.30
CA ARG A 34 -10.17 5.22 5.64
C ARG A 34 -10.44 4.23 6.76
N GLN A 35 -11.41 3.35 6.61
CA GLN A 35 -11.68 2.29 7.59
C GLN A 35 -10.55 1.24 7.63
N SER A 36 -9.85 1.04 6.52
CA SER A 36 -8.75 0.09 6.37
C SER A 36 -7.37 0.71 6.60
N ARG A 37 -7.30 1.91 7.18
CA ARG A 37 -6.07 2.72 7.29
C ARG A 37 -4.91 1.94 7.92
N ASP A 38 -5.14 1.24 9.02
CA ASP A 38 -4.09 0.48 9.72
C ASP A 38 -3.62 -0.73 8.90
N ALA A 39 -4.57 -1.44 8.27
CA ALA A 39 -4.24 -2.57 7.39
C ALA A 39 -3.38 -2.13 6.19
N LEU A 40 -3.69 -0.96 5.61
CA LEU A 40 -2.93 -0.37 4.52
C LEU A 40 -1.54 0.07 4.97
N ALA A 41 -1.42 0.65 6.17
CA ALA A 41 -0.15 1.06 6.75
C ALA A 41 0.78 -0.13 7.00
N ASP A 42 0.27 -1.21 7.60
CA ASP A 42 1.04 -2.40 7.94
C ASP A 42 1.69 -3.08 6.72
N ARG A 43 1.11 -2.86 5.53
CA ARG A 43 1.49 -3.47 4.25
C ARG A 43 2.17 -2.50 3.30
N ASP A 44 2.57 -1.32 3.78
CA ASP A 44 3.25 -0.27 3.02
C ASP A 44 2.47 0.15 1.76
N VAL A 45 1.14 0.26 1.85
CA VAL A 45 0.30 0.61 0.70
C VAL A 45 0.32 2.11 0.44
N LEU A 46 0.62 2.50 -0.80
CA LEU A 46 0.51 3.88 -1.28
C LEU A 46 -0.73 3.99 -2.15
N VAL A 47 -1.72 4.77 -1.71
CA VAL A 47 -2.94 4.98 -2.50
C VAL A 47 -2.70 6.12 -3.48
N VAL A 48 -2.91 5.86 -4.78
CA VAL A 48 -2.79 6.84 -5.86
C VAL A 48 -4.13 6.95 -6.57
N THR A 49 -4.82 8.07 -6.41
CA THR A 49 -6.12 8.32 -7.01
C THR A 49 -5.98 9.29 -8.18
N VAL A 50 -6.52 8.90 -9.34
CA VAL A 50 -6.65 9.73 -10.54
C VAL A 50 -8.12 10.01 -10.78
N ALA A 51 -8.55 11.24 -10.60
CA ALA A 51 -9.92 11.69 -10.78
C ALA A 51 -9.93 12.89 -11.75
N GLY A 52 -10.50 12.74 -12.94
CA GLY A 52 -10.26 13.73 -13.99
C GLY A 52 -8.77 13.83 -14.35
N ASP A 53 -8.24 15.05 -14.38
CA ASP A 53 -6.81 15.30 -14.61
C ASP A 53 -6.00 15.42 -13.31
N ASP A 54 -6.68 15.36 -12.16
CA ASP A 54 -6.06 15.46 -10.86
C ASP A 54 -5.52 14.10 -10.41
N VAL A 55 -4.26 14.10 -9.95
CA VAL A 55 -3.64 12.95 -9.29
C VAL A 55 -3.34 13.31 -7.86
N THR A 56 -3.85 12.50 -6.94
CA THR A 56 -3.55 12.61 -5.51
C THR A 56 -2.91 11.30 -5.05
N ALA A 57 -1.96 11.41 -4.14
CA ALA A 57 -1.33 10.26 -3.52
C ALA A 57 -1.29 10.48 -2.01
N TRP A 58 -1.50 9.41 -1.26
CA TRP A 58 -1.36 9.42 0.20
C TRP A 58 -0.97 8.04 0.70
N ASN A 59 -0.25 8.02 1.82
CA ASN A 59 0.14 6.80 2.50
C ASN A 59 -0.28 6.91 3.98
N PRO A 60 -1.06 5.97 4.52
CA PRO A 60 -1.48 6.00 5.92
C PRO A 60 -0.33 5.87 6.93
N ALA A 61 0.82 5.33 6.53
CA ALA A 61 2.00 5.19 7.36
C ALA A 61 2.90 6.44 7.38
N LEU A 62 2.61 7.46 6.56
CA LEU A 62 3.41 8.67 6.44
C LEU A 62 2.58 9.91 6.76
N ASP A 63 3.22 10.94 7.32
CA ASP A 63 2.61 12.24 7.54
C ASP A 63 2.43 13.01 6.21
N GLU A 64 3.36 12.81 5.28
CA GLU A 64 3.33 13.40 3.94
C GLU A 64 3.52 12.32 2.88
N ALA A 65 2.75 12.42 1.78
CA ALA A 65 2.94 11.54 0.64
C ALA A 65 4.32 11.83 0.01
N PRO A 66 5.05 10.81 -0.42
CA PRO A 66 6.35 11.03 -1.02
C PRO A 66 6.21 11.80 -2.35
N ASP A 67 7.17 12.68 -2.64
CA ASP A 67 7.13 13.55 -3.81
C ASP A 67 7.34 12.75 -5.09
N HIS A 68 6.29 12.64 -5.90
CA HIS A 68 6.29 11.85 -7.13
C HIS A 68 5.47 12.51 -8.21
N SER A 69 6.09 12.72 -9.37
CA SER A 69 5.37 13.15 -10.57
C SER A 69 4.60 11.96 -11.16
N PHE A 70 3.28 11.96 -10.98
CA PHE A 70 2.36 11.04 -11.63
C PHE A 70 1.78 11.66 -12.91
N ASP A 71 1.56 10.84 -13.93
CA ASP A 71 0.97 11.24 -15.21
C ASP A 71 -0.39 10.57 -15.30
N ALA A 72 -1.45 11.36 -15.09
CA ALA A 72 -2.83 10.90 -15.13
C ALA A 72 -3.16 10.15 -16.43
N THR A 73 -2.68 10.64 -17.57
CA THR A 73 -2.94 10.03 -18.89
C THR A 73 -2.35 8.63 -18.95
N ARG A 74 -1.11 8.48 -18.48
CA ARG A 74 -0.41 7.20 -18.51
C ARG A 74 -0.95 6.20 -17.50
N LEU A 75 -1.33 6.68 -16.31
CA LEU A 75 -1.99 5.85 -15.29
C LEU A 75 -3.34 5.33 -15.80
N ARG A 76 -4.16 6.20 -16.41
CA ARG A 76 -5.42 5.81 -17.06
C ARG A 76 -5.23 4.79 -18.15
N ALA A 77 -4.25 4.98 -19.04
CA ALA A 77 -3.97 4.04 -20.13
C ALA A 77 -3.51 2.65 -19.63
N THR A 78 -2.87 2.58 -18.46
CA THR A 78 -2.29 1.35 -17.92
C THR A 78 -3.24 0.59 -17.00
N TYR A 79 -3.95 1.33 -16.13
CA TYR A 79 -4.76 0.78 -15.03
C TYR A 79 -6.27 1.02 -15.20
N GLY A 80 -6.68 1.89 -16.12
CA GLY A 80 -8.08 2.13 -16.41
C GLY A 80 -8.75 0.95 -17.09
N GLN A 81 -9.99 0.66 -16.71
CA GLN A 81 -10.83 -0.37 -17.30
C GLN A 81 -12.02 0.28 -17.99
N ALA A 82 -12.15 0.02 -19.30
CA ALA A 82 -13.22 0.60 -20.10
C ALA A 82 -14.61 0.17 -19.59
N GLY A 83 -15.53 1.13 -19.45
CA GLY A 83 -16.91 0.88 -19.02
C GLY A 83 -17.11 0.74 -17.51
N ALA A 84 -16.05 0.82 -16.70
CA ALA A 84 -16.16 0.84 -15.24
C ALA A 84 -16.30 2.29 -14.72
N ALA A 85 -17.07 2.47 -13.63
CA ALA A 85 -17.18 3.77 -12.95
C ALA A 85 -15.86 4.14 -12.26
N ILE A 86 -15.23 3.14 -11.64
CA ILE A 86 -13.87 3.21 -11.11
C ILE A 86 -13.06 1.99 -11.56
N SER A 87 -11.75 2.11 -11.58
CA SER A 87 -10.82 0.99 -11.77
C SER A 87 -9.80 1.00 -10.64
N ILE A 88 -9.56 -0.14 -10.05
CA ILE A 88 -8.62 -0.33 -8.94
C ILE A 88 -7.57 -1.30 -9.42
N ALA A 89 -6.29 -0.99 -9.21
CA ALA A 89 -5.20 -1.88 -9.52
C ALA A 89 -4.22 -1.93 -8.35
N LEU A 90 -3.99 -3.14 -7.83
CA LEU A 90 -2.95 -3.37 -6.85
C LEU A 90 -1.65 -3.70 -7.58
N VAL A 91 -0.62 -2.91 -7.32
CA VAL A 91 0.73 -3.10 -7.87
C VAL A 91 1.66 -3.56 -6.76
N GLY A 92 2.42 -4.61 -7.03
CA GLY A 92 3.40 -5.15 -6.09
C GLY A 92 4.65 -4.27 -5.98
N LYS A 93 5.48 -4.52 -4.96
CA LYS A 93 6.81 -3.89 -4.82
C LYS A 93 7.77 -4.26 -5.96
N ASP A 94 7.43 -5.26 -6.78
CA ASP A 94 8.12 -5.65 -8.01
C ASP A 94 7.67 -4.86 -9.25
N GLY A 95 6.62 -4.04 -9.13
CA GLY A 95 6.09 -3.22 -10.23
C GLY A 95 5.07 -3.93 -11.11
N ASP A 96 4.78 -5.20 -10.85
CA ASP A 96 3.75 -5.95 -11.56
C ASP A 96 2.37 -5.73 -10.94
N ILE A 97 1.33 -5.75 -11.79
CA ILE A 97 -0.06 -5.74 -11.34
C ILE A 97 -0.38 -7.10 -10.72
N LYS A 98 -0.78 -7.08 -9.46
CA LYS A 98 -1.12 -8.27 -8.68
C LYS A 98 -2.60 -8.56 -8.71
N ASP A 99 -3.43 -7.52 -8.73
CA ASP A 99 -4.87 -7.67 -8.82
C ASP A 99 -5.53 -6.45 -9.45
N ARG A 100 -6.77 -6.64 -9.91
CA ARG A 100 -7.62 -5.59 -10.44
C ARG A 100 -9.04 -5.69 -9.88
N GLY A 101 -9.59 -4.54 -9.54
CA GLY A 101 -10.94 -4.38 -9.03
C GLY A 101 -11.67 -3.25 -9.73
N THR A 102 -12.98 -3.18 -9.51
CA THR A 102 -13.85 -2.12 -10.03
C THR A 102 -14.89 -1.65 -9.01
N VAL A 103 -14.89 -2.22 -7.80
CA VAL A 103 -15.82 -1.84 -6.72
C VAL A 103 -15.09 -1.67 -5.39
N PRO A 104 -15.63 -0.87 -4.46
CA PRO A 104 -15.02 -0.67 -3.14
C PRO A 104 -14.79 -1.94 -2.33
N GLY A 105 -15.63 -2.97 -2.53
CA GLY A 105 -15.52 -4.25 -1.83
C GLY A 105 -14.23 -5.01 -2.14
N ASP A 106 -13.63 -4.77 -3.31
CA ASP A 106 -12.42 -5.49 -3.77
C ASP A 106 -11.20 -5.19 -2.88
N ILE A 107 -11.23 -4.11 -2.07
CA ILE A 107 -10.11 -3.74 -1.20
C ILE A 107 -9.79 -4.83 -0.18
N GLN A 108 -10.80 -5.44 0.46
CA GLN A 108 -10.52 -6.47 1.47
C GLN A 108 -9.83 -7.68 0.84
N ASP A 109 -10.33 -8.14 -0.30
CA ASP A 109 -9.73 -9.26 -1.05
C ASP A 109 -8.29 -8.94 -1.50
N MET A 110 -8.04 -7.70 -1.94
CA MET A 110 -6.69 -7.24 -2.28
C MET A 110 -5.75 -7.23 -1.07
N MET A 111 -6.24 -6.86 0.12
CA MET A 111 -5.43 -6.89 1.35
C MET A 111 -5.07 -8.32 1.76
N ASP A 112 -6.04 -9.24 1.69
CA ASP A 112 -5.81 -10.67 1.94
C ASP A 112 -4.81 -11.24 0.93
N LEU A 113 -4.91 -10.85 -0.35
CA LEU A 113 -3.96 -11.24 -1.37
C LEU A 113 -2.52 -10.80 -1.03
N ILE A 114 -2.33 -9.58 -0.52
CA ILE A 114 -1.00 -9.09 -0.12
C ILE A 114 -0.35 -10.00 0.94
N ASP A 115 -1.12 -10.51 1.90
CA ASP A 115 -0.60 -11.37 2.97
C ASP A 115 -0.13 -12.73 2.47
N THR A 116 -0.70 -13.21 1.36
CA THR A 116 -0.25 -14.44 0.70
C THR A 116 1.05 -14.28 -0.09
N MET A 117 1.51 -13.05 -0.33
CA MET A 117 2.66 -12.81 -1.20
C MET A 117 3.99 -13.21 -0.52
N PRO A 118 4.89 -13.94 -1.22
CA PRO A 118 6.15 -14.41 -0.63
C PRO A 118 7.05 -13.30 -0.08
N MET A 119 7.01 -12.10 -0.66
CA MET A 119 7.77 -10.96 -0.16
C MET A 119 7.26 -10.50 1.20
N ARG A 120 5.94 -10.50 1.43
CA ARG A 120 5.34 -10.18 2.72
C ARG A 120 5.75 -11.20 3.79
N GLN A 121 5.77 -12.48 3.43
CA GLN A 121 6.25 -13.54 4.33
C GLN A 121 7.73 -13.34 4.73
N ARG A 122 8.59 -12.92 3.79
CA ARG A 122 10.00 -12.61 4.09
C ARG A 122 10.17 -11.38 4.99
N GLU A 123 9.35 -10.35 4.81
CA GLU A 123 9.34 -9.16 5.67
C GLU A 123 8.96 -9.51 7.11
N ILE A 124 7.90 -10.31 7.29
CA ILE A 124 7.45 -10.78 8.60
C ILE A 124 8.57 -11.56 9.29
N GLN A 125 9.16 -12.54 8.60
CA GLN A 125 10.28 -13.33 9.12
C GLN A 125 11.53 -12.49 9.42
N ALA A 126 11.73 -11.37 8.73
CA ALA A 126 12.84 -10.46 9.01
C ALA A 126 12.56 -9.62 10.27
N ARG A 127 11.35 -9.09 10.42
CA ARG A 127 10.93 -8.33 11.61
C ARG A 127 10.95 -9.20 12.88
N GLU A 128 10.49 -10.44 12.80
CA GLU A 128 10.52 -11.41 13.92
C GLU A 128 11.95 -11.66 14.39
N ARG A 129 12.88 -11.97 13.47
CA ARG A 129 14.29 -12.18 13.79
C ARG A 129 14.97 -10.95 14.40
N GLU A 130 14.57 -9.75 13.99
CA GLU A 130 15.11 -8.51 14.55
C GLU A 130 14.57 -8.24 15.95
N MET A 131 13.29 -8.53 16.22
CA MET A 131 12.71 -8.47 17.56
C MET A 131 13.38 -9.45 18.52
N GLU A 132 13.50 -10.73 18.14
CA GLU A 132 14.20 -11.75 18.95
C GLU A 132 15.62 -11.30 19.30
N ARG A 133 16.35 -10.76 18.31
CA ARG A 133 17.72 -10.25 18.52
C ARG A 133 17.76 -9.05 19.47
N ARG A 134 16.77 -8.16 19.43
CA ARG A 134 16.67 -7.01 20.34
C ARG A 134 16.38 -7.46 21.77
N GLU A 135 15.43 -8.37 21.96
CA GLU A 135 15.10 -8.93 23.27
C GLU A 135 16.28 -9.69 23.88
N GLU A 136 17.05 -10.43 23.07
CA GLU A 136 18.23 -11.16 23.54
C GLU A 136 19.34 -10.20 24.01
N ILE A 137 19.53 -9.08 23.30
CA ILE A 137 20.47 -8.02 23.69
C ILE A 137 20.01 -7.35 24.98
N GLU A 138 18.73 -6.98 25.08
CA GLU A 138 18.17 -6.32 26.25
C GLU A 138 18.24 -7.22 27.50
N ASN A 139 17.84 -8.49 27.36
CA ASN A 139 17.92 -9.48 28.44
C ASN A 139 19.37 -9.73 28.87
N ARG A 140 20.34 -9.68 27.95
CA ARG A 140 21.77 -9.78 28.28
C ARG A 140 22.34 -8.50 28.91
N MET A 141 21.79 -7.34 28.57
CA MET A 141 22.25 -6.04 29.07
C MET A 141 21.74 -5.75 30.48
N TRP A 142 20.50 -6.14 30.78
CA TRP A 142 19.85 -5.93 32.09
C TRP A 142 19.82 -7.18 32.98
N GLY A 143 20.15 -8.35 32.44
CA GLY A 143 20.25 -9.61 33.19
C GLY A 143 21.49 -9.72 34.07
N ASP A 144 22.53 -8.89 33.85
CA ASP A 144 23.79 -8.91 34.60
C ASP A 144 23.77 -8.01 35.86
N GLU A 145 22.87 -7.01 35.92
CA GLU A 145 22.79 -6.07 37.06
C GLU A 145 21.86 -6.54 38.21
N SER A 146 21.21 -7.69 38.06
CA SER A 146 20.38 -8.26 39.11
C SER A 146 21.21 -9.17 40.01
N PHE A 147 22.15 -8.64 40.80
CA PHE A 147 22.64 -9.18 42.10
C PHE A 147 23.91 -8.43 42.58
N GLY A 148 23.79 -7.13 42.84
CA GLY A 148 24.76 -6.39 43.67
C GLY A 148 24.17 -6.18 45.06
N ARG A 149 24.38 -7.15 45.95
CA ARG A 149 23.99 -7.12 47.38
C ARG A 149 24.82 -6.11 48.17
#